data_AF-A0A8J7CZM9-F1
#
_entry.id   AF-A0A8J7CZM9-F1
#
_cell.length_a   1.000
_cell.length_b   1.000
_cell.length_c   1.000
_cell.angle_alpha   90.00
_cell.angle_beta   90.00
_cell.angle_gamma   90.00
#
_symmetry.space_group_name_H-M   'P 1'
#
loop_
_entity.id
_entity.type
_entity.pdbx_description
1 polymer ?
#
loop_
_entity_poly.entity_id
_entity_poly.type
_entity_poly.pdbx_seq_one_letter_code
_entity_poly.pdbx_strand_id
1 'polypeptide(L)'
;MAERILGAVLAAGRGSRFGAGDKLRAGLAGQALARHAASAMAAAGFAEAAVVCPAARADLFPGLLRLEAPAGSGQSASLAAAARWAMAAEADLLVIALADMPFVTGADLAEVAA
;
A
#
# COMPACT_ATOMS: atom_id res chain seq x y z
N MET A 1 -26.48 3.47 -4.84
CA MET A 1 -25.50 2.38 -4.97
C MET A 1 -24.45 2.60 -3.89
N ALA A 2 -23.90 1.54 -3.29
CA ALA A 2 -22.78 1.72 -2.38
C ALA A 2 -21.54 2.12 -3.19
N GLU A 3 -20.78 3.10 -2.70
CA GLU A 3 -19.58 3.62 -3.37
C GLU A 3 -18.50 2.54 -3.46
N ARG A 4 -17.93 2.33 -4.65
CA ARG A 4 -16.86 1.36 -4.89
C ARG A 4 -15.52 1.98 -4.55
N ILE A 5 -15.13 1.84 -3.28
CA ILE A 5 -13.85 2.33 -2.77
C ILE A 5 -12.77 1.26 -2.95
N LEU A 6 -11.65 1.64 -3.55
CA LEU A 6 -10.44 0.82 -3.63
C LEU A 6 -9.31 1.40 -2.78
N GLY A 7 -8.43 0.53 -2.30
CA GLY A 7 -7.25 0.93 -1.53
C GLY A 7 -5.94 0.56 -2.23
N ALA A 8 -4.89 1.39 -2.08
CA ALA A 8 -3.55 1.02 -2.53
C ALA A 8 -2.44 1.43 -1.54
N VAL A 9 -1.50 0.51 -1.32
CA VAL A 9 -0.29 0.76 -0.55
C VAL A 9 0.90 0.97 -1.49
N LEU A 10 1.59 2.11 -1.37
CA LEU A 10 2.78 2.40 -2.18
C LEU A 10 4.05 1.90 -1.48
N ALA A 11 4.76 0.97 -2.12
CA ALA A 11 5.89 0.25 -1.52
C ALA A 11 7.14 0.13 -2.43
N ALA A 12 7.18 0.84 -3.56
CA ALA A 12 8.32 0.81 -4.49
C ALA A 12 9.49 1.74 -4.12
N GLY A 13 9.42 2.45 -2.99
CA GLY A 13 10.45 3.41 -2.56
C GLY A 13 11.81 2.76 -2.25
N ARG A 14 12.90 3.49 -2.49
CA ARG A 14 14.29 3.00 -2.29
C ARG A 14 14.69 2.84 -0.83
N GLY A 15 14.11 3.61 0.09
CA GLY A 15 14.50 3.58 1.49
C GLY A 15 15.93 4.02 1.78
N SER A 16 16.59 4.76 0.86
CA SER A 16 18.03 5.08 0.90
C SER A 16 18.50 5.85 2.14
N ARG A 17 17.58 6.47 2.89
CA ARG A 17 17.86 7.20 4.13
C ARG A 17 17.77 6.33 5.39
N PHE A 18 17.29 5.09 5.27
CA PHE A 18 17.04 4.19 6.39
C PHE A 18 18.30 3.43 6.85
N GLY A 19 19.48 3.77 6.30
CA GLY A 19 20.72 3.07 6.58
C GLY A 19 20.89 1.81 5.75
N ALA A 20 21.67 0.85 6.27
CA ALA A 20 21.88 -0.43 5.60
C ALA A 20 20.68 -1.36 5.81
N GLY A 21 20.04 -1.78 4.72
CA GLY A 21 18.97 -2.78 4.74
C GLY A 21 17.67 -2.31 4.10
N ASP A 22 16.69 -3.22 4.05
CA ASP A 22 15.36 -2.91 3.52
C ASP A 22 14.45 -2.39 4.64
N LYS A 23 14.16 -1.08 4.62
CA LYS A 23 13.24 -0.42 5.56
C LYS A 23 11.94 -1.19 5.79
N LEU A 24 11.34 -1.70 4.72
CA LEU A 24 10.03 -2.35 4.79
C LEU A 24 10.10 -3.73 5.48
N ARG A 25 11.30 -4.32 5.57
CA ARG A 25 11.58 -5.56 6.30
C ARG A 25 12.04 -5.33 7.73
N ALA A 26 12.36 -4.08 8.11
CA ALA A 26 12.81 -3.77 9.46
C ALA A 26 11.73 -4.15 10.49
N GLY A 27 12.15 -4.74 11.60
CA GLY A 27 11.24 -5.14 12.67
C GLY A 27 10.70 -3.95 13.44
N LEU A 28 9.39 -3.93 13.65
CA LEU A 28 8.69 -3.03 14.55
C LEU A 28 7.56 -3.80 15.24
N ALA A 29 7.55 -3.80 16.57
CA ALA A 29 6.54 -4.50 17.38
C ALA A 29 6.34 -5.97 16.96
N GLY A 30 7.44 -6.71 16.74
CA GLY A 30 7.42 -8.14 16.44
C GLY A 30 7.11 -8.54 14.99
N GLN A 31 6.90 -7.58 14.08
CA GLN A 31 6.67 -7.85 12.65
C GLN A 31 7.41 -6.86 11.75
N ALA A 32 7.50 -7.18 10.45
CA ALA A 32 8.10 -6.26 9.48
C ALA A 32 7.27 -4.97 9.35
N LEU A 33 7.94 -3.82 9.20
CA LEU A 33 7.32 -2.49 9.13
C LEU A 33 6.16 -2.44 8.13
N ALA A 34 6.34 -3.01 6.92
CA ALA A 34 5.32 -3.03 5.88
C ALA A 34 4.06 -3.85 6.24
N ARG A 35 4.17 -4.83 7.13
CA ARG A 35 3.02 -5.66 7.53
C ARG A 35 1.98 -4.90 8.33
N HIS A 36 2.38 -3.84 9.02
CA HIS A 36 1.45 -2.92 9.70
C HIS A 36 0.53 -2.23 8.68
N ALA A 37 1.12 -1.65 7.63
CA ALA A 37 0.35 -1.00 6.56
C ALA A 37 -0.52 -2.00 5.75
N ALA A 38 -0.01 -3.21 5.50
CA ALA A 38 -0.79 -4.27 4.85
C ALA A 38 -2.03 -4.64 5.68
N SER A 39 -1.84 -4.84 7.00
CA SER A 39 -2.92 -5.17 7.94
C SER A 39 -3.96 -4.05 8.04
N ALA A 40 -3.50 -2.79 8.12
CA ALA A 40 -4.39 -1.63 8.15
C ALA A 40 -5.24 -1.54 6.88
N MET A 41 -4.63 -1.70 5.70
CA MET A 41 -5.35 -1.66 4.42
C MET A 41 -6.37 -2.80 4.31
N ALA A 42 -6.02 -4.02 4.74
CA ALA A 42 -6.94 -5.15 4.74
C ALA A 42 -8.12 -4.95 5.72
N ALA A 43 -7.90 -4.24 6.83
CA ALA A 43 -8.91 -3.97 7.84
C ALA A 43 -9.84 -2.79 7.49
N ALA A 44 -9.54 -2.01 6.44
CA ALA A 44 -10.30 -0.81 6.07
C ALA A 44 -11.67 -1.11 5.42
N GLY A 45 -11.92 -2.35 5.00
CA GLY A 45 -13.22 -2.76 4.44
C GLY A 45 -13.50 -2.29 3.01
N PHE A 46 -12.47 -1.87 2.27
CA PHE A 46 -12.57 -1.50 0.86
C PHE A 46 -12.90 -2.69 -0.03
N ALA A 47 -13.49 -2.44 -1.21
CA ALA A 47 -13.93 -3.49 -2.11
C ALA A 47 -12.74 -4.33 -2.64
N GLU A 48 -11.64 -3.67 -2.98
CA GLU A 48 -10.36 -4.33 -3.30
C GLU A 48 -9.18 -3.48 -2.80
N ALA A 49 -8.07 -4.15 -2.49
CA ALA A 49 -6.85 -3.50 -2.05
C ALA A 49 -5.64 -4.01 -2.84
N ALA A 50 -4.76 -3.10 -3.22
CA ALA A 50 -3.54 -3.39 -3.95
C ALA A 50 -2.28 -2.89 -3.23
N VAL A 51 -1.13 -3.43 -3.60
CA VAL A 51 0.18 -2.90 -3.27
C VAL A 51 0.97 -2.65 -4.55
N VAL A 52 1.61 -1.50 -4.64
CA VAL A 52 2.51 -1.15 -5.73
C VAL A 52 3.95 -1.39 -5.29
N CYS A 53 4.53 -2.52 -5.71
CA CYS A 53 5.86 -2.94 -5.24
C CYS A 53 6.64 -3.77 -6.28
N PRO A 54 7.98 -3.82 -6.17
CA PRO A 54 8.77 -4.81 -6.89
C PRO A 54 8.45 -6.22 -6.39
N ALA A 55 8.64 -7.22 -7.25
CA ALA A 55 8.44 -8.63 -6.92
C ALA A 55 9.14 -9.07 -5.61
N ALA A 56 10.34 -8.55 -5.34
CA ALA A 56 11.14 -8.88 -4.14
C ALA A 56 10.54 -8.44 -2.79
N ARG A 57 9.43 -7.70 -2.80
CA ARG A 57 8.70 -7.25 -1.58
C ARG A 57 7.27 -7.77 -1.50
N ALA A 58 6.84 -8.60 -2.45
CA ALA A 58 5.47 -9.10 -2.50
C ALA A 58 5.07 -9.88 -1.23
N ASP A 59 6.03 -10.59 -0.62
CA ASP A 59 5.85 -11.39 0.60
C ASP A 59 5.49 -10.54 1.85
N LEU A 60 5.70 -9.22 1.80
CA LEU A 60 5.39 -8.29 2.88
C LEU A 60 3.92 -7.87 2.93
N PHE A 61 3.14 -8.13 1.87
CA PHE A 61 1.77 -7.65 1.72
C PHE A 61 0.82 -8.81 1.39
N PRO A 62 0.70 -9.81 2.27
CA PRO A 62 -0.22 -10.91 2.05
C PRO A 62 -1.66 -10.40 1.95
N GLY A 63 -2.43 -10.93 1.01
CA GLY A 63 -3.84 -10.58 0.82
C GLY A 63 -4.10 -9.32 0.00
N LEU A 64 -3.06 -8.58 -0.42
CA LEU A 64 -3.20 -7.43 -1.33
C LEU A 64 -2.84 -7.84 -2.75
N LEU A 65 -3.59 -7.32 -3.74
CA LEU A 65 -3.25 -7.49 -5.16
C LEU A 65 -1.92 -6.79 -5.45
N ARG A 66 -0.98 -7.48 -6.10
CA ARG A 66 0.30 -6.87 -6.45
C ARG A 66 0.24 -6.18 -7.80
N LEU A 67 0.52 -4.88 -7.81
CA LEU A 67 0.82 -4.09 -9.00
C LEU A 67 2.35 -3.97 -9.13
N GLU A 68 2.89 -4.44 -10.26
CA GLU A 68 4.33 -4.40 -10.52
C GLU A 68 4.83 -2.96 -10.59
N ALA A 69 5.94 -2.69 -9.90
CA ALA A 69 6.68 -1.45 -10.03
C ALA A 69 8.18 -1.72 -9.91
N PRO A 70 9.01 -1.19 -10.81
CA PRO A 70 10.45 -1.25 -10.66
C PRO A 70 10.89 -0.66 -9.31
N ALA A 71 11.88 -1.29 -8.68
CA ALA A 71 12.43 -0.78 -7.43
C ALA A 71 12.98 0.65 -7.64
N GLY A 72 12.50 1.59 -6.85
CA GLY A 72 12.93 2.98 -6.94
C GLY A 72 12.34 3.78 -8.11
N SER A 73 11.25 3.31 -8.73
CA SER A 73 10.48 4.03 -9.77
C SER A 73 9.92 5.40 -9.32
N GLY A 74 10.02 5.72 -8.02
CA GLY A 74 9.54 6.95 -7.44
C GLY A 74 8.09 6.85 -6.98
N GLN A 75 7.72 7.73 -6.06
CA GLN A 75 6.38 7.74 -5.48
C GLN A 75 5.31 8.13 -6.51
N SER A 76 5.62 9.09 -7.40
CA SER A 76 4.71 9.52 -8.48
C SER A 76 4.38 8.39 -9.46
N ALA A 77 5.38 7.60 -9.89
CA ALA A 77 5.14 6.45 -10.76
C ALA A 77 4.28 5.38 -10.07
N SER A 78 4.51 5.16 -8.77
CA SER A 78 3.72 4.22 -7.98
C SER A 78 2.27 4.68 -7.84
N LEU A 79 2.07 5.97 -7.54
CA LEU A 79 0.75 6.59 -7.48
C LEU A 79 0.02 6.48 -8.82
N ALA A 80 0.69 6.79 -9.92
CA ALA A 80 0.11 6.70 -11.26
C ALA A 80 -0.31 5.26 -11.61
N ALA A 81 0.45 4.25 -11.17
CA ALA A 81 0.08 2.85 -11.36
C ALA A 81 -1.19 2.47 -10.57
N ALA A 82 -1.27 2.88 -9.30
CA ALA A 82 -2.47 2.66 -8.49
C ALA A 82 -3.70 3.37 -9.09
N ALA A 83 -3.54 4.62 -9.53
CA ALA A 83 -4.63 5.39 -10.15
C ALA A 83 -5.13 4.72 -11.44
N ARG A 84 -4.23 4.27 -12.33
CA ARG A 84 -4.64 3.54 -13.54
C ARG A 84 -5.39 2.24 -13.23
N TRP A 85 -4.94 1.50 -12.22
CA TRP A 85 -5.62 0.30 -11.76
C TRP A 85 -7.04 0.62 -11.26
N ALA A 86 -7.20 1.63 -10.43
CA ALA A 86 -8.50 2.03 -9.91
C ALA A 86 -9.46 2.53 -11.00
N MET A 87 -8.94 3.32 -11.96
CA MET A 87 -9.71 3.76 -13.13
C MET A 87 -10.17 2.57 -13.98
N ALA A 88 -9.29 1.59 -14.22
CA ALA A 88 -9.64 0.39 -14.98
C ALA A 88 -10.66 -0.50 -14.25
N ALA A 89 -10.73 -0.39 -12.92
CA ALA A 89 -11.71 -1.06 -12.09
C ALA A 89 -12.99 -0.24 -11.88
N GLU A 90 -13.12 0.94 -12.53
CA GLU A 90 -14.28 1.83 -12.38
C GLU A 90 -14.59 2.15 -10.91
N ALA A 91 -13.54 2.39 -10.11
CA ALA A 91 -13.66 2.80 -8.73
C ALA A 91 -14.19 4.24 -8.63
N ASP A 92 -15.07 4.49 -7.66
CA ASP A 92 -15.54 5.84 -7.35
C ASP A 92 -14.46 6.61 -6.56
N LEU A 93 -13.73 5.91 -5.68
CA LEU A 93 -12.66 6.46 -4.83
C LEU A 93 -11.46 5.52 -4.77
N LEU A 94 -10.27 6.14 -4.66
CA LEU A 94 -9.01 5.45 -4.39
C LEU A 94 -8.34 6.04 -3.15
N VAL A 95 -8.24 5.24 -2.09
CA VAL A 95 -7.51 5.59 -0.86
C VAL A 95 -6.06 5.13 -0.97
N ILE A 96 -5.12 6.04 -0.70
CA ILE A 96 -3.69 5.77 -0.80
C ILE A 96 -3.04 5.78 0.59
N ALA A 97 -2.24 4.76 0.87
CA ALA A 97 -1.34 4.71 2.01
C ALA A 97 0.09 4.41 1.58
N LEU A 98 1.06 4.76 2.43
CA LEU A 98 2.46 4.37 2.27
C LEU A 98 2.80 3.16 3.15
N ALA A 99 3.68 2.29 2.65
CA ALA A 99 4.07 1.07 3.35
C ALA A 99 4.86 1.30 4.65
N ASP A 100 5.29 2.53 4.93
CA ASP A 100 6.05 2.92 6.11
C ASP A 100 5.25 3.75 7.12
N MET A 101 3.91 3.65 7.10
CA MET A 101 3.01 4.27 8.08
C MET A 101 2.46 3.22 9.06
N PRO A 102 3.26 2.74 10.04
CA PRO A 102 2.86 1.61 10.89
C PRO A 102 1.76 1.92 11.90
N PHE A 103 1.46 3.20 12.13
CA PHE A 103 0.46 3.62 13.12
C PHE A 103 -0.87 4.04 12.48
N VAL A 104 -0.95 4.05 11.15
CA VAL A 104 -2.22 4.25 10.44
C VAL A 104 -3.00 2.94 10.53
N THR A 105 -4.24 3.03 10.97
CA THR A 105 -5.16 1.92 11.19
C THR A 105 -6.17 1.81 10.05
N GLY A 106 -6.90 0.69 9.98
CA GLY A 106 -8.00 0.54 9.03
C GLY A 106 -9.13 1.56 9.27
N ALA A 107 -9.33 1.99 10.52
CA ALA A 107 -10.31 3.03 10.85
C ALA A 107 -9.90 4.39 10.30
N ASP A 108 -8.62 4.78 10.43
CA ASP A 108 -8.11 6.03 9.84
C ASP A 108 -8.30 6.05 8.31
N LEU A 109 -8.06 4.91 7.65
CA LEU A 109 -8.23 4.79 6.20
C LEU A 109 -9.71 4.87 5.80
N ALA A 110 -10.60 4.24 6.56
CA ALA A 110 -12.03 4.30 6.31
C ALA A 110 -12.59 5.72 6.55
N GLU A 111 -12.09 6.43 7.55
CA GLU A 111 -12.48 7.82 7.85
C GLU A 111 -12.11 8.78 6.72
N VAL A 112 -10.94 8.59 6.07
CA VAL A 112 -10.54 9.40 4.89
C VAL A 112 -11.47 9.18 3.69
N ALA A 113 -12.19 8.05 3.65
CA ALA A 113 -13.11 7.72 2.56
C ALA A 113 -14.58 8.10 2.85
N ALA A 114 -14.87 8.65 4.03
CA ALA A 114 -16.22 9.05 4.45
C ALA A 114 -16.56 10.49 4.04
#